data_AF-A0A505IH08-F1
#
_entry.id   AF-A0A505IH08-F1
#
_cell.length_a   1.000
_cell.length_b   1.000
_cell.length_c   1.000
_cell.angle_alpha   90.00
_cell.angle_beta   90.00
_cell.angle_gamma   90.00
#
_symmetry.space_group_name_H-M   'P 1'
#
loop_
_entity.id
_entity.type
_entity.pdbx_description
1 polymer ?
#
loop_
_entity_poly.entity_id
_entity_poly.type
_entity_poly.pdbx_seq_one_letter_code
_entity_poly.pdbx_strand_id
1 'polypeptide(L)'
;MSTLQPSVNRALVLHPGGTFTHSERRIPTIESNRDVLVRVVATGLCGSDIHYWQHGKLGEYEVTQPLILAHESSGVIVATGGNFQGLKINDRVALEPRNPSEPSHRRPKPTDSLRLVNQSEPDSKGRSSTKATDHESVSEFTYPEGGFAAWTVAIGCWCSMTAGLGLVNSVGVLEAYVSYNMLPSSSPSAIGWIFGIYVFISYFCGVQIGPIFDARGPRELMILGTVCSLAGIFCLGLCTGTVPLTGSQAHAANSSFFSFLPEYYQFILSLSILNGIGSSFLFTPAMGTISHWFNAKRGLASGFAFTGSGLGGVIFPLMLQSLIPRLGWGWSMRLVGFVLLFLCILSVVLCRSRLPPKRGATSSWRDVLPSAAIFRDGTGAMAVTSAGVFLVEWAYFVPITYLPTYYLTRKGLSGRQAIVDSDAAFAYRLLAILNSVSCLGRFFIGYIADRIGRYNTMIVSTLLCLVSVMCLWLPDAMADSPPTLALIIAFVILFGFASGSNISLTPVCVGQLCGTQDYGRYYASAYTLVSFGCLTGIPIAGSLMKATDDSGRKSFWGVILFTGMSYIASFACFLWVRVRIKGWNWKVIW
;
A
#
# COMPACT_ATOMS: atom_id res chain seq x y z
N MET A 1 -50.03 5.81 3.24
CA MET A 1 -50.08 5.77 4.72
C MET A 1 -50.29 7.18 5.24
N SER A 2 -51.54 7.56 5.54
CA SER A 2 -51.85 8.78 6.28
C SER A 2 -51.30 8.60 7.70
N THR A 3 -50.18 9.27 7.99
CA THR A 3 -49.62 9.31 9.34
C THR A 3 -50.04 10.64 9.93
N LEU A 4 -50.82 10.57 11.02
CA LEU A 4 -51.24 11.69 11.85
C LEU A 4 -50.08 12.69 11.98
N GLN A 5 -50.28 13.94 11.56
CA GLN A 5 -49.34 15.00 11.90
C GLN A 5 -49.30 15.06 13.44
N PRO A 6 -48.12 15.00 14.07
CA PRO A 6 -48.02 15.16 15.52
C PRO A 6 -48.63 16.51 15.89
N SER A 7 -49.30 16.60 17.04
CA SER A 7 -49.88 17.87 17.52
C SER A 7 -48.85 18.78 18.18
N VAL A 8 -47.68 18.24 18.55
CA VAL A 8 -46.57 18.90 19.24
C VAL A 8 -45.22 18.36 18.75
N ASN A 9 -44.20 19.21 18.72
CA ASN A 9 -42.83 18.80 18.42
C ASN A 9 -42.10 18.47 19.72
N ARG A 10 -41.59 17.24 19.86
CA ARG A 10 -40.90 16.80 21.08
C ARG A 10 -39.40 17.00 20.92
N ALA A 11 -38.76 17.67 21.87
CA ALA A 11 -37.34 17.96 21.86
C ALA A 11 -36.66 17.52 23.16
N LEU A 12 -35.46 16.96 23.05
CA LEU A 12 -34.58 16.72 24.18
C LEU A 12 -33.72 17.96 24.40
N VAL A 13 -33.82 18.55 25.59
CA VAL A 13 -33.15 19.80 25.94
C VAL A 13 -32.08 19.53 27.00
N LEU A 14 -30.84 19.89 26.70
CA LEU A 14 -29.71 19.94 27.62
C LEU A 14 -29.72 21.29 28.34
N HIS A 15 -29.74 21.29 29.66
CA HIS A 15 -29.61 22.51 30.47
C HIS A 15 -28.16 22.75 30.91
N PRO A 16 -27.80 24.02 31.22
CA PRO A 16 -26.54 24.31 31.91
C PRO A 16 -26.38 23.42 33.14
N GLY A 17 -25.20 22.81 33.30
CA GLY A 17 -24.94 21.84 34.37
C GLY A 17 -25.21 20.37 34.02
N GLY A 18 -25.57 20.06 32.76
CA GLY A 18 -25.53 18.67 32.24
C GLY A 18 -26.82 17.87 32.42
N THR A 19 -27.92 18.48 32.88
CA THR A 19 -29.21 17.80 33.08
C THR A 19 -30.10 17.83 31.83
N PHE A 20 -30.89 16.77 31.63
CA PHE A 20 -31.81 16.66 30.51
C PHE A 20 -33.27 16.84 30.91
N THR A 21 -34.04 17.50 30.05
CA THR A 21 -35.50 17.51 30.13
C THR A 21 -36.11 17.27 28.76
N HIS A 22 -37.28 16.65 28.74
CA HIS A 22 -38.11 16.58 27.54
C HIS A 22 -39.00 17.83 27.48
N SER A 23 -39.00 18.52 26.35
CA SER A 23 -39.83 19.71 26.12
C SER A 23 -40.75 19.47 24.94
N GLU A 24 -42.01 19.88 25.07
CA GLU A 24 -42.90 20.02 23.92
C GLU A 24 -42.77 21.44 23.36
N ARG A 25 -42.60 21.54 22.05
CA ARG A 25 -42.44 22.77 21.29
C ARG A 25 -43.57 22.86 20.26
N ARG A 26 -43.93 24.08 19.91
CA ARG A 26 -44.92 24.32 18.84
C ARG A 26 -44.34 23.89 17.50
N ILE A 27 -45.20 23.39 16.63
CA ILE A 27 -44.84 23.09 15.26
C ILE A 27 -44.63 24.42 14.55
N PRO A 28 -43.47 24.63 13.91
CA PRO A 28 -43.21 25.87 13.19
C PRO A 28 -44.15 25.99 11.99
N THR A 29 -44.62 27.21 11.75
CA THR A 29 -45.38 27.57 10.56
C THR A 29 -44.46 28.23 9.53
N ILE A 30 -44.83 28.15 8.25
CA ILE A 30 -44.14 28.88 7.19
C ILE A 30 -44.49 30.36 7.32
N GLU A 31 -43.48 31.21 7.46
CA GLU A 31 -43.64 32.66 7.64
C GLU A 31 -43.19 33.45 6.40
N SER A 32 -42.34 32.86 5.56
CA SER A 32 -41.77 33.48 4.37
C SER A 32 -41.77 32.54 3.17
N ASN A 33 -41.74 33.12 1.96
CA ASN A 33 -41.53 32.39 0.71
C ASN A 33 -40.15 31.70 0.63
N ARG A 34 -39.29 31.89 1.63
CA ARG A 34 -37.98 31.24 1.77
C ARG A 34 -37.98 30.03 2.72
N ASP A 35 -39.10 29.76 3.40
CA ASP A 35 -39.14 28.71 4.40
C ASP A 35 -39.54 27.36 3.80
N VAL A 36 -38.99 26.30 4.37
CA VAL A 36 -39.35 24.91 4.07
C VAL A 36 -39.66 24.21 5.39
N LEU A 37 -40.84 23.60 5.46
CA LEU A 37 -41.24 22.79 6.61
C LEU A 37 -40.84 21.34 6.37
N VAL A 38 -40.00 20.82 7.25
CA VAL A 38 -39.47 19.45 7.19
C VAL A 38 -40.03 18.63 8.35
N ARG A 39 -40.66 17.50 8.03
CA ARG A 39 -40.99 16.48 9.03
C ARG A 39 -39.73 15.67 9.31
N VAL A 40 -39.13 15.89 10.46
CA VAL A 40 -37.96 15.13 10.94
C VAL A 40 -38.35 13.67 11.11
N VAL A 41 -37.57 12.77 10.49
CA VAL A 41 -37.75 11.31 10.56
C VAL A 41 -36.72 10.71 11.49
N ALA A 42 -35.49 11.21 11.47
CA ALA A 42 -34.41 10.77 12.33
C ALA A 42 -33.48 11.93 12.67
N THR A 43 -32.93 11.91 13.87
CA THR A 43 -31.87 12.82 14.32
C THR A 43 -30.68 11.98 14.81
N GLY A 44 -29.47 12.44 14.51
CA GLY A 44 -28.22 11.86 15.00
C GLY A 44 -27.68 12.66 16.17
N LEU A 45 -27.15 11.97 17.18
CA LEU A 45 -26.30 12.59 18.20
C LEU A 45 -24.86 12.55 17.71
N CYS A 46 -24.23 13.70 17.59
CA CYS A 46 -22.84 13.79 17.15
C CYS A 46 -21.88 14.03 18.31
N GLY A 47 -20.58 14.03 18.01
CA GLY A 47 -19.54 14.20 19.02
C GLY A 47 -19.67 15.52 19.80
N SER A 48 -20.18 16.59 19.18
CA SER A 48 -20.40 17.86 19.87
C SER A 48 -21.54 17.79 20.88
N ASP A 49 -22.65 17.08 20.59
CA ASP A 49 -23.74 16.87 21.54
C ASP A 49 -23.23 16.16 22.82
N ILE A 50 -22.36 15.16 22.65
CA ILE A 50 -21.73 14.43 23.77
C ILE A 50 -20.79 15.36 24.54
N HIS A 51 -19.99 16.18 23.84
CA HIS A 51 -19.04 17.09 24.47
C HIS A 51 -19.74 18.20 25.27
N TYR A 52 -20.86 18.73 24.76
CA TYR A 52 -21.71 19.67 25.48
C TYR A 52 -22.29 19.04 26.76
N TRP A 53 -22.75 17.81 26.68
CA TRP A 53 -23.29 17.10 27.85
C TRP A 53 -22.21 16.82 28.91
N GLN A 54 -21.04 16.30 28.51
CA GLN A 54 -20.01 15.87 29.45
C GLN A 54 -19.17 17.02 30.01
N HIS A 55 -18.92 18.06 29.21
CA HIS A 55 -17.98 19.11 29.54
C HIS A 55 -18.61 20.51 29.63
N GLY A 56 -19.90 20.66 29.27
CA GLY A 56 -20.60 21.94 29.30
C GLY A 56 -20.12 22.95 28.24
N LYS A 57 -19.09 22.63 27.45
CA LYS A 57 -18.50 23.52 26.43
C LYS A 57 -17.79 22.74 25.32
N LEU A 58 -17.64 23.34 24.15
CA LEU A 58 -16.83 22.86 23.04
C LEU A 58 -16.16 24.06 22.34
N GLY A 59 -14.84 24.17 22.45
CA GLY A 59 -14.10 25.36 22.01
C GLY A 59 -14.51 26.60 22.81
N GLU A 60 -14.85 27.68 22.11
CA GLU A 60 -15.32 28.95 22.68
C GLU A 60 -16.82 28.92 23.05
N TYR A 61 -17.57 27.89 22.63
CA TYR A 61 -18.99 27.79 22.90
C TYR A 61 -19.25 27.07 24.23
N GLU A 62 -19.91 27.74 25.17
CA GLU A 62 -20.33 27.21 26.46
C GLU A 62 -21.86 27.14 26.53
N VAL A 63 -22.39 26.04 27.09
CA VAL A 63 -23.83 25.82 27.26
C VAL A 63 -24.32 26.65 28.45
N THR A 64 -24.49 27.95 28.23
CA THR A 64 -25.01 28.89 29.24
C THR A 64 -26.53 29.02 29.18
N GLN A 65 -27.17 28.44 28.16
CA GLN A 65 -28.62 28.40 27.96
C GLN A 65 -29.08 27.00 27.52
N PRO A 66 -30.37 26.65 27.70
CA PRO A 66 -30.88 25.35 27.29
C PRO A 66 -30.71 25.10 25.79
N LEU A 67 -30.04 24.00 25.44
CA LEU A 67 -29.68 23.62 24.07
C LEU A 67 -30.50 22.38 23.63
N ILE A 68 -31.07 22.42 22.43
CA ILE A 68 -31.69 21.23 21.83
C ILE A 68 -30.59 20.38 21.19
N LEU A 69 -30.45 19.13 21.65
CA LEU A 69 -29.47 18.19 21.10
C LEU A 69 -29.97 17.54 19.81
N ALA A 70 -29.06 16.85 19.11
CA ALA A 70 -29.33 16.12 17.88
C ALA A 70 -29.71 17.05 16.71
N HIS A 71 -28.86 18.05 16.51
CA HIS A 71 -28.97 19.08 15.48
C HIS A 71 -28.68 18.56 14.06
N GLU A 72 -28.15 17.34 13.94
CA GLU A 72 -27.97 16.62 12.68
C GLU A 72 -29.24 15.82 12.37
N SER A 73 -30.13 16.41 11.58
CA SER A 73 -31.46 15.85 11.33
C SER A 73 -31.71 15.53 9.86
N SER A 74 -32.51 14.49 9.62
CA SER A 74 -32.99 14.12 8.29
C SER A 74 -34.50 13.94 8.30
N GLY A 75 -35.13 14.27 7.18
CA GLY A 75 -36.58 14.33 7.13
C GLY A 75 -37.14 14.40 5.73
N VAL A 76 -38.45 14.68 5.68
CA VAL A 76 -39.21 14.80 4.43
C VAL A 76 -39.84 16.18 4.38
N ILE A 77 -39.72 16.87 3.25
CA ILE A 77 -40.39 18.15 3.03
C ILE A 77 -41.91 17.94 3.03
N VAL A 78 -42.62 18.65 3.90
CA VAL A 78 -44.09 18.58 4.02
C VAL A 78 -44.79 19.85 3.56
N ALA A 79 -44.10 21.00 3.55
CA ALA A 79 -44.63 22.24 2.98
C ALA A 79 -43.49 23.19 2.58
N THR A 80 -43.76 24.10 1.64
CA THR A 80 -42.81 25.12 1.14
C THR A 80 -43.50 26.47 1.04
N GLY A 81 -42.83 27.55 1.44
CA GLY A 81 -43.38 28.91 1.31
C GLY A 81 -43.33 29.47 -0.11
N GLY A 82 -42.45 28.94 -0.97
CA GLY A 82 -42.30 29.35 -2.35
C GLY A 82 -41.86 28.20 -3.26
N ASN A 83 -41.74 28.49 -4.56
CA ASN A 83 -41.20 27.53 -5.53
C ASN A 83 -39.67 27.60 -5.52
N PHE A 84 -39.03 26.58 -4.93
CA PHE A 84 -37.58 26.44 -4.90
C PHE A 84 -37.09 25.61 -6.08
N GLN A 85 -36.06 26.07 -6.80
CA GLN A 85 -35.39 25.23 -7.78
C GLN A 85 -34.68 24.07 -7.07
N GLY A 86 -35.14 22.84 -7.32
CA GLY A 86 -34.50 21.62 -6.83
C GLY A 86 -35.06 21.03 -5.52
N LEU A 87 -36.13 21.60 -4.94
CA LEU A 87 -36.80 21.05 -3.75
C LEU A 87 -38.31 20.96 -3.97
N LYS A 88 -38.90 19.79 -3.71
CA LYS A 88 -40.33 19.50 -3.83
C LYS A 88 -40.88 18.88 -2.56
N ILE A 89 -42.19 19.03 -2.35
CA ILE A 89 -42.90 18.29 -1.30
C ILE A 89 -42.70 16.79 -1.53
N ASN A 90 -42.43 16.05 -0.46
CA ASN A 90 -42.03 14.63 -0.41
C ASN A 90 -40.55 14.32 -0.71
N ASP A 91 -39.72 15.32 -1.01
CA ASP A 91 -38.28 15.08 -1.11
C ASP A 91 -37.68 14.75 0.26
N ARG A 92 -36.71 13.82 0.26
CA ARG A 92 -35.92 13.46 1.43
C ARG A 92 -34.73 14.41 1.53
N VAL A 93 -34.56 15.03 2.69
CA VAL A 93 -33.52 16.03 2.94
C VAL A 93 -32.71 15.71 4.19
N ALA A 94 -31.44 16.06 4.18
CA ALA A 94 -30.57 16.14 5.34
C ALA A 94 -30.32 17.62 5.65
N LEU A 95 -30.35 17.98 6.93
CA LEU A 95 -30.26 19.35 7.42
C LEU A 95 -28.87 19.60 8.00
N GLU A 96 -28.20 20.65 7.54
CA GLU A 96 -26.92 21.11 8.09
C GLU A 96 -27.17 22.30 9.03
N PRO A 97 -26.91 22.17 10.34
CA PRO A 97 -27.27 23.18 11.33
C PRO A 97 -26.19 24.27 11.41
N ARG A 98 -26.16 25.21 10.45
CA ARG A 98 -25.22 26.34 10.54
C ARG A 98 -25.71 27.48 11.43
N ASN A 99 -27.00 27.53 11.79
CA ASN A 99 -27.53 28.45 12.82
C ASN A 99 -28.91 27.96 13.31
N PRO A 100 -29.10 27.64 14.60
CA PRO A 100 -30.45 27.52 15.16
C PRO A 100 -31.15 28.89 15.08
N SER A 101 -32.44 28.90 14.72
CA SER A 101 -33.25 30.11 14.74
C SER A 101 -33.33 30.65 16.17
N GLU A 102 -32.83 31.87 16.39
CA GLU A 102 -32.96 32.56 17.68
C GLU A 102 -34.45 32.74 18.05
N PRO A 103 -34.83 32.64 19.32
CA PRO A 103 -36.17 33.01 19.77
C PRO A 103 -36.36 34.51 19.60
N SER A 104 -37.15 34.88 18.58
CA SER A 104 -37.90 36.13 18.41
C SER A 104 -37.44 37.31 19.29
N HIS A 105 -36.53 38.15 18.79
CA HIS A 105 -36.52 39.62 18.93
C HIS A 105 -35.25 40.24 18.31
N ARG A 106 -35.09 40.15 16.98
CA ARG A 106 -34.31 41.12 16.18
C ARG A 106 -34.55 40.86 14.70
N ARG A 107 -34.97 41.90 13.96
CA ARG A 107 -35.13 41.85 12.49
C ARG A 107 -33.76 41.54 11.86
N PRO A 108 -33.65 40.55 10.94
CA PRO A 108 -32.42 40.36 10.18
C PRO A 108 -32.22 41.53 9.20
N LYS A 109 -30.96 41.99 9.09
CA LYS A 109 -30.55 42.99 8.10
C LYS A 109 -30.67 42.41 6.68
N PRO A 110 -30.92 43.25 5.66
CA PRO A 110 -31.28 42.80 4.32
C PRO A 110 -30.06 42.38 3.49
N THR A 111 -29.29 41.39 3.93
CA THR A 111 -28.23 40.77 3.12
C THR A 111 -27.88 39.38 3.68
N ASP A 112 -28.79 38.42 3.58
CA ASP A 112 -28.44 37.00 3.68
C ASP A 112 -29.39 36.20 2.78
N SER A 113 -28.95 35.99 1.54
CA SER A 113 -29.51 35.02 0.62
C SER A 113 -28.61 33.79 0.62
N LEU A 114 -29.22 32.64 0.88
CA LEU A 114 -28.67 31.31 0.64
C LEU A 114 -28.01 31.26 -0.75
N ARG A 115 -26.68 31.18 -0.78
CA ARG A 115 -25.90 30.94 -2.00
C ARG A 115 -25.74 29.43 -2.19
N LEU A 116 -26.33 28.94 -3.28
CA LEU A 116 -26.01 27.65 -3.88
C LEU A 116 -24.63 27.73 -4.54
N VAL A 117 -23.76 26.76 -4.24
CA VAL A 117 -22.43 26.62 -4.86
C VAL A 117 -22.57 25.80 -6.13
N ASN A 118 -22.49 26.46 -7.30
CA ASN A 118 -21.66 26.06 -8.45
C ASN A 118 -22.04 26.83 -9.74
N GLN A 119 -21.19 27.75 -10.17
CA GLN A 119 -20.45 27.71 -11.45
C GLN A 119 -19.65 29.01 -11.65
N SER A 120 -18.50 28.85 -12.28
CA SER A 120 -17.42 29.80 -12.55
C SER A 120 -17.75 30.84 -13.62
N GLU A 121 -17.37 32.10 -13.39
CA GLU A 121 -16.46 32.89 -14.24
C GLU A 121 -16.00 34.17 -13.50
N PRO A 122 -14.88 34.80 -13.89
CA PRO A 122 -14.04 35.57 -12.99
C PRO A 122 -14.48 37.03 -12.95
N ASP A 123 -14.47 37.62 -11.76
CA ASP A 123 -14.17 39.04 -11.68
C ASP A 123 -13.47 39.48 -10.40
N SER A 124 -12.69 40.51 -10.60
CA SER A 124 -11.50 40.90 -9.87
C SER A 124 -11.71 41.59 -8.50
N LYS A 125 -10.62 41.60 -7.72
CA LYS A 125 -10.26 42.50 -6.59
C LYS A 125 -10.68 42.13 -5.16
N GLY A 126 -9.79 41.38 -4.50
CA GLY A 126 -9.06 41.80 -3.29
C GLY A 126 -9.83 42.06 -2.00
N ARG A 127 -9.77 41.12 -1.04
CA ARG A 127 -9.23 41.36 0.32
C ARG A 127 -9.04 40.05 1.08
N SER A 128 -7.88 39.97 1.74
CA SER A 128 -7.39 38.88 2.60
C SER A 128 -8.31 38.61 3.80
N SER A 129 -8.69 37.35 4.02
CA SER A 129 -9.08 36.85 5.34
C SER A 129 -8.49 35.46 5.60
N THR A 130 -7.93 35.31 6.80
CA THR A 130 -7.20 34.15 7.31
C THR A 130 -8.16 32.99 7.57
N LYS A 131 -7.85 31.81 7.01
CA LYS A 131 -8.68 30.60 7.04
C LYS A 131 -8.73 29.96 8.43
N ALA A 132 -9.93 29.84 8.99
CA ALA A 132 -10.27 28.79 9.95
C ALA A 132 -10.60 27.50 9.16
N THR A 133 -10.11 26.37 9.64
CA THR A 133 -10.23 25.05 9.02
C THR A 133 -11.63 24.46 9.23
N ASP A 134 -12.37 24.25 8.14
CA ASP A 134 -13.64 23.52 8.14
C ASP A 134 -13.37 22.01 8.32
N HIS A 135 -13.99 21.41 9.35
CA HIS A 135 -14.08 19.96 9.52
C HIS A 135 -15.23 19.43 8.65
N GLU A 136 -14.92 18.72 7.57
CA GLU A 136 -15.90 17.92 6.82
C GLU A 136 -16.41 16.75 7.68
N SER A 137 -17.73 16.57 7.75
CA SER A 137 -18.40 15.45 8.40
C SER A 137 -18.12 14.15 7.63
N VAL A 138 -17.22 13.31 8.17
CA VAL A 138 -16.88 12.00 7.62
C VAL A 138 -18.11 11.08 7.75
N SER A 139 -18.75 10.73 6.63
CA SER A 139 -19.63 9.56 6.57
C SER A 139 -18.82 8.35 7.02
N GLU A 140 -19.17 7.76 8.17
CA GLU A 140 -18.38 6.68 8.76
C GLU A 140 -18.40 5.45 7.85
N PHE A 141 -17.33 5.26 7.07
CA PHE A 141 -17.15 4.07 6.24
C PHE A 141 -17.08 2.86 7.17
N THR A 142 -18.13 2.04 7.20
CA THR A 142 -18.10 0.76 7.92
C THR A 142 -17.16 -0.21 7.19
N TYR A 143 -16.45 -1.09 7.90
CA TYR A 143 -15.60 -2.14 7.32
C TYR A 143 -16.15 -3.52 7.71
N PRO A 144 -16.14 -4.54 6.83
CA PRO A 144 -16.66 -5.86 7.18
C PRO A 144 -15.74 -6.60 8.16
N GLU A 145 -14.44 -6.26 8.19
CA GLU A 145 -13.43 -6.80 9.13
C GLU A 145 -13.33 -8.36 9.14
N GLY A 146 -13.86 -9.01 8.12
CA GLY A 146 -13.96 -10.47 8.02
C GLY A 146 -15.16 -10.96 7.23
N GLY A 147 -15.54 -12.22 7.47
CA GLY A 147 -16.56 -12.94 6.71
C GLY A 147 -16.04 -13.52 5.40
N PHE A 148 -16.83 -14.41 4.79
CA PHE A 148 -16.46 -15.10 3.55
C PHE A 148 -16.11 -14.11 2.43
N ALA A 149 -16.90 -13.06 2.25
CA ALA A 149 -16.65 -12.04 1.22
C ALA A 149 -15.28 -11.35 1.40
N ALA A 150 -14.95 -10.85 2.60
CA ALA A 150 -13.68 -10.15 2.82
C ALA A 150 -12.47 -11.08 2.64
N TRP A 151 -12.56 -12.33 3.11
CA TRP A 151 -11.46 -13.29 2.99
C TRP A 151 -11.31 -13.85 1.57
N THR A 152 -12.38 -14.00 0.78
CA THR A 152 -12.25 -14.32 -0.65
C THR A 152 -11.53 -13.20 -1.41
N VAL A 153 -11.81 -11.93 -1.08
CA VAL A 153 -11.06 -10.78 -1.63
C VAL A 153 -9.60 -10.82 -1.19
N ALA A 154 -9.31 -11.14 0.08
CA ALA A 154 -7.95 -11.31 0.56
C ALA A 154 -7.20 -12.42 -0.20
N ILE A 155 -7.86 -13.54 -0.53
CA ILE A 155 -7.30 -14.61 -1.39
C ILE A 155 -7.05 -14.09 -2.82
N GLY A 156 -7.96 -13.28 -3.38
CA GLY A 156 -7.73 -12.61 -4.67
C GLY A 156 -6.49 -11.72 -4.65
N CYS A 157 -6.31 -10.96 -3.58
CA CYS A 157 -5.14 -10.10 -3.38
C CYS A 157 -3.87 -10.94 -3.20
N TRP A 158 -3.95 -12.04 -2.46
CA TRP A 158 -2.86 -13.01 -2.30
C TRP A 158 -2.38 -13.59 -3.63
N CYS A 159 -3.32 -13.97 -4.52
CA CYS A 159 -2.98 -14.44 -5.86
C CYS A 159 -2.28 -13.36 -6.68
N SER A 160 -2.72 -12.10 -6.54
CA SER A 160 -2.08 -10.94 -7.16
C SER A 160 -0.65 -10.72 -6.66
N MET A 161 -0.45 -10.78 -5.33
CA MET A 161 0.86 -10.65 -4.70
C MET A 161 1.80 -11.77 -5.15
N THR A 162 1.28 -12.99 -5.26
CA THR A 162 2.04 -14.14 -5.74
C THR A 162 2.49 -13.93 -7.19
N ALA A 163 1.59 -13.51 -8.07
CA ALA A 163 1.89 -13.32 -9.48
C ALA A 163 2.81 -12.12 -9.76
N GLY A 164 2.52 -10.95 -9.19
CA GLY A 164 3.32 -9.74 -9.41
C GLY A 164 4.60 -9.72 -8.57
N LEU A 165 4.45 -9.57 -7.26
CA LEU A 165 5.59 -9.37 -6.36
C LEU A 165 6.37 -10.66 -6.09
N GLY A 166 5.76 -11.84 -6.23
CA GLY A 166 6.48 -13.12 -6.14
C GLY A 166 7.49 -13.31 -7.28
N LEU A 167 7.17 -12.84 -8.49
CA LEU A 167 8.09 -12.86 -9.62
C LEU A 167 9.22 -11.84 -9.44
N VAL A 168 8.92 -10.66 -8.89
CA VAL A 168 9.92 -9.68 -8.44
C VAL A 168 10.89 -10.29 -7.43
N ASN A 169 10.39 -11.05 -6.45
CA ASN A 169 11.25 -11.72 -5.46
C ASN A 169 12.08 -12.87 -6.04
N SER A 170 11.84 -13.27 -7.30
CA SER A 170 12.55 -14.34 -8.00
C SER A 170 13.69 -13.81 -8.88
N VAL A 171 13.87 -12.49 -8.92
CA VAL A 171 14.85 -11.79 -9.76
C VAL A 171 16.26 -12.32 -9.62
N GLY A 172 16.75 -12.60 -8.40
CA GLY A 172 18.14 -13.04 -8.19
C GLY A 172 18.48 -14.36 -8.90
N VAL A 173 17.52 -15.30 -9.00
CA VAL A 173 17.74 -16.57 -9.70
C VAL A 173 17.69 -16.39 -11.22
N LEU A 174 16.76 -15.55 -11.71
CA LEU A 174 16.70 -15.19 -13.12
C LEU A 174 17.94 -14.42 -13.55
N GLU A 175 18.45 -13.51 -12.71
CA GLU A 175 19.67 -12.73 -12.96
C GLU A 175 20.88 -13.63 -13.12
N ALA A 176 21.10 -14.53 -12.16
CA ALA A 176 22.21 -15.47 -12.23
C ALA A 176 22.14 -16.30 -13.53
N TYR A 177 20.98 -16.86 -13.84
CA TYR A 177 20.83 -17.67 -15.05
C TYR A 177 21.03 -16.85 -16.34
N VAL A 178 20.45 -15.65 -16.41
CA VAL A 178 20.62 -14.76 -17.57
C VAL A 178 22.09 -14.37 -17.73
N SER A 179 22.80 -14.06 -16.64
CA SER A 179 24.21 -13.70 -16.66
C SER A 179 25.10 -14.81 -17.21
N TYR A 180 24.90 -16.06 -16.78
CA TYR A 180 25.78 -17.16 -17.14
C TYR A 180 25.41 -17.86 -18.45
N ASN A 181 24.13 -17.92 -18.79
CA ASN A 181 23.63 -18.78 -19.87
C ASN A 181 23.05 -18.00 -21.06
N MET A 182 22.52 -16.79 -20.85
CA MET A 182 21.83 -16.04 -21.92
C MET A 182 22.65 -14.88 -22.46
N LEU A 183 23.26 -14.08 -21.58
CA LEU A 183 24.02 -12.89 -21.91
C LEU A 183 25.46 -12.95 -21.35
N PRO A 184 26.25 -14.00 -21.65
CA PRO A 184 27.57 -14.20 -21.04
C PRO A 184 28.60 -13.13 -21.41
N SER A 185 28.38 -12.40 -22.51
CA SER A 185 29.23 -11.29 -22.95
C SER A 185 28.86 -9.94 -22.33
N SER A 186 27.72 -9.85 -21.64
CA SER A 186 27.28 -8.60 -21.01
C SER A 186 27.97 -8.41 -19.65
N SER A 187 28.31 -7.18 -19.32
CA SER A 187 28.90 -6.88 -18.01
C SER A 187 27.89 -7.11 -16.87
N PRO A 188 28.35 -7.46 -15.65
CA PRO A 188 27.47 -7.59 -14.49
C PRO A 188 26.62 -6.35 -14.23
N SER A 189 27.17 -5.16 -14.48
CA SER A 189 26.42 -3.91 -14.35
C SER A 189 25.29 -3.78 -15.37
N ALA A 190 25.51 -4.20 -16.63
CA ALA A 190 24.48 -4.17 -17.66
C ALA A 190 23.35 -5.14 -17.32
N ILE A 191 23.68 -6.37 -16.90
CA ILE A 191 22.67 -7.35 -16.47
C ILE A 191 21.89 -6.81 -15.26
N GLY A 192 22.58 -6.22 -14.29
CA GLY A 192 21.96 -5.56 -13.14
C GLY A 192 20.92 -4.50 -13.52
N TRP A 193 21.11 -3.75 -14.61
CA TRP A 193 20.11 -2.79 -15.10
C TRP A 193 18.82 -3.44 -15.59
N ILE A 194 18.87 -4.63 -16.22
CA ILE A 194 17.66 -5.36 -16.63
C ILE A 194 16.74 -5.57 -15.42
N PHE A 195 17.32 -6.11 -14.35
CA PHE A 195 16.57 -6.45 -13.15
C PHE A 195 16.25 -5.23 -12.28
N GLY A 196 17.16 -4.27 -12.18
CA GLY A 196 16.91 -2.99 -11.49
C GLY A 196 15.76 -2.21 -12.12
N ILE A 197 15.70 -2.13 -13.45
CA ILE A 197 14.60 -1.48 -14.18
C ILE A 197 13.28 -2.25 -13.95
N TYR A 198 13.31 -3.59 -13.90
CA TYR A 198 12.11 -4.39 -13.61
C TYR A 198 11.50 -4.01 -12.24
N VAL A 199 12.31 -3.98 -11.19
CA VAL A 199 11.85 -3.61 -9.84
C VAL A 199 11.42 -2.14 -9.80
N PHE A 200 12.17 -1.25 -10.45
CA PHE A 200 11.84 0.18 -10.55
C PHE A 200 10.47 0.39 -11.19
N ILE A 201 10.23 -0.14 -12.39
CA ILE A 201 8.96 0.01 -13.11
C ILE A 201 7.80 -0.60 -12.32
N SER A 202 8.03 -1.73 -11.65
CA SER A 202 7.03 -2.38 -10.79
C SER A 202 6.47 -1.43 -9.74
N TYR A 203 7.29 -0.57 -9.14
CA TYR A 203 6.84 0.42 -8.15
C TYR A 203 6.50 1.80 -8.72
N PHE A 204 7.24 2.26 -9.74
CA PHE A 204 7.14 3.61 -10.30
C PHE A 204 5.78 3.87 -10.96
N CYS A 205 5.26 2.91 -11.73
CA CYS A 205 3.95 3.05 -12.40
C CYS A 205 2.79 3.21 -11.41
N GLY A 206 3.00 2.85 -10.14
CA GLY A 206 2.04 3.05 -9.05
C GLY A 206 1.51 4.50 -8.99
N VAL A 207 2.36 5.50 -9.26
CA VAL A 207 2.01 6.93 -9.20
C VAL A 207 0.69 7.26 -9.91
N GLN A 208 0.44 6.59 -11.03
CA GLN A 208 -0.75 6.77 -11.85
C GLN A 208 -1.83 5.72 -11.56
N ILE A 209 -1.42 4.50 -11.21
CA ILE A 209 -2.32 3.38 -10.92
C ILE A 209 -3.13 3.63 -9.64
N GLY A 210 -2.51 4.20 -8.60
CA GLY A 210 -3.15 4.49 -7.32
C GLY A 210 -4.38 5.40 -7.44
N PRO A 211 -4.26 6.61 -8.02
CA PRO A 211 -5.41 7.48 -8.26
C PRO A 211 -6.49 6.88 -9.16
N ILE A 212 -6.09 6.09 -10.18
CA ILE A 212 -7.07 5.40 -11.04
C ILE A 212 -7.82 4.32 -10.24
N PHE A 213 -7.12 3.60 -9.36
CA PHE A 213 -7.72 2.61 -8.47
C PHE A 213 -8.74 3.28 -7.54
N ASP A 214 -8.38 4.40 -6.93
CA ASP A 214 -9.27 5.14 -6.03
C ASP A 214 -10.55 5.63 -6.76
N ALA A 215 -10.44 5.99 -8.04
CA ALA A 215 -11.56 6.48 -8.83
C ALA A 215 -12.44 5.36 -9.44
N ARG A 216 -11.81 4.29 -9.96
CA ARG A 216 -12.45 3.28 -10.83
C ARG A 216 -12.48 1.87 -10.23
N GLY A 217 -11.77 1.63 -9.14
CA GLY A 217 -11.61 0.31 -8.52
C GLY A 217 -10.55 -0.57 -9.21
N PRO A 218 -10.40 -1.83 -8.76
CA PRO A 218 -9.26 -2.67 -9.13
C PRO A 218 -9.39 -3.40 -10.47
N ARG A 219 -10.60 -3.74 -10.91
CA ARG A 219 -10.79 -4.81 -11.91
C ARG A 219 -10.14 -4.52 -13.26
N GLU A 220 -10.35 -3.31 -13.80
CA GLU A 220 -9.78 -2.91 -15.10
C GLU A 220 -8.24 -2.87 -15.04
N LEU A 221 -7.69 -2.35 -13.94
CA LEU A 221 -6.25 -2.28 -13.70
C LEU A 221 -5.64 -3.69 -13.64
N MET A 222 -6.27 -4.62 -12.91
CA MET A 222 -5.76 -5.98 -12.78
C MET A 222 -5.87 -6.79 -14.08
N ILE A 223 -6.88 -6.54 -14.92
CA ILE A 223 -6.96 -7.13 -16.27
C ILE A 223 -5.80 -6.65 -17.12
N LEU A 224 -5.53 -5.35 -17.13
CA LEU A 224 -4.39 -4.79 -17.87
C LEU A 224 -3.06 -5.36 -17.35
N GLY A 225 -2.91 -5.47 -16.03
CA GLY A 225 -1.75 -6.11 -15.40
C GLY A 225 -1.56 -7.56 -15.83
N THR A 226 -2.67 -8.32 -15.90
CA THR A 226 -2.67 -9.70 -16.39
C THR A 226 -2.16 -9.78 -17.83
N VAL A 227 -2.69 -8.95 -18.73
CA VAL A 227 -2.28 -8.93 -20.14
C VAL A 227 -0.80 -8.57 -20.26
N CYS A 228 -0.35 -7.51 -19.58
CA CYS A 228 1.04 -7.07 -19.62
C CYS A 228 2.02 -8.11 -19.05
N SER A 229 1.70 -8.71 -17.89
CA SER A 229 2.54 -9.76 -17.28
C SER A 229 2.64 -11.01 -18.15
N LEU A 230 1.52 -11.45 -18.76
CA LEU A 230 1.54 -12.59 -19.66
C LEU A 230 2.29 -12.27 -20.96
N ALA A 231 2.04 -11.12 -21.58
CA ALA A 231 2.81 -10.69 -22.73
C ALA A 231 4.31 -10.65 -22.42
N GLY A 232 4.69 -10.08 -21.27
CA GLY A 232 6.08 -10.04 -20.81
C GLY A 232 6.71 -11.42 -20.65
N ILE A 233 6.09 -12.32 -19.88
CA ILE A 233 6.68 -13.64 -19.60
C ILE A 233 6.69 -14.57 -20.83
N PHE A 234 5.68 -14.51 -21.70
CA PHE A 234 5.67 -15.30 -22.93
C PHE A 234 6.69 -14.77 -23.94
N CYS A 235 6.84 -13.45 -24.08
CA CYS A 235 7.92 -12.85 -24.88
C CYS A 235 9.30 -13.18 -24.31
N LEU A 236 9.46 -13.20 -22.99
CA LEU A 236 10.71 -13.62 -22.35
C LEU A 236 11.05 -15.08 -22.69
N GLY A 237 10.05 -15.95 -22.81
CA GLY A 237 10.21 -17.32 -23.28
C GLY A 237 10.64 -17.45 -24.75
N LEU A 238 10.50 -16.39 -25.56
CA LEU A 238 11.02 -16.35 -26.93
C LEU A 238 12.52 -15.98 -26.97
N CYS A 239 13.05 -15.38 -25.89
CA CYS A 239 14.47 -15.04 -25.76
C CYS A 239 15.27 -16.34 -25.52
N THR A 240 15.57 -17.09 -26.59
CA THR A 240 16.23 -18.40 -26.48
C THR A 240 17.72 -18.31 -26.78
N GLY A 241 18.55 -18.50 -25.75
CA GLY A 241 19.97 -18.81 -25.92
C GLY A 241 20.16 -20.27 -26.33
N THR A 242 20.85 -20.52 -27.43
CA THR A 242 21.29 -21.86 -27.83
C THR A 242 22.35 -22.34 -26.86
N VAL A 243 21.98 -23.21 -25.92
CA VAL A 243 22.97 -24.14 -25.34
C VAL A 243 23.14 -25.26 -26.38
N PRO A 244 24.34 -25.49 -26.94
CA PRO A 244 24.59 -26.69 -27.71
C PRO A 244 24.46 -27.87 -26.73
N LEU A 245 23.34 -28.56 -26.77
CA LEU A 245 23.21 -29.83 -26.07
C LEU A 245 24.11 -30.84 -26.81
N THR A 246 25.32 -31.03 -26.32
CA THR A 246 26.16 -32.18 -26.66
C THR A 246 25.53 -33.43 -26.06
N GLY A 247 24.55 -34.00 -26.76
CA GLY A 247 23.88 -35.23 -26.32
C GLY A 247 22.95 -35.77 -27.40
N SER A 248 23.08 -37.05 -27.71
CA SER A 248 22.40 -37.79 -28.78
C SER A 248 20.91 -38.07 -28.52
N GLN A 249 20.16 -37.08 -28.02
CA GLN A 249 18.69 -37.11 -27.92
C GLN A 249 18.08 -35.79 -28.41
N ALA A 250 18.48 -35.36 -29.60
CA ALA A 250 17.85 -34.27 -30.34
C ALA A 250 16.78 -34.80 -31.32
N HIS A 251 15.85 -35.62 -30.83
CA HIS A 251 14.69 -36.03 -31.64
C HIS A 251 13.38 -35.57 -31.01
N ALA A 252 12.71 -34.70 -31.79
CA ALA A 252 11.32 -34.25 -31.68
C ALA A 252 10.99 -33.22 -30.59
N ALA A 253 11.18 -31.92 -30.88
CA ALA A 253 10.28 -30.86 -30.37
C ALA A 253 10.48 -29.42 -30.91
N ASN A 254 11.52 -29.07 -31.70
CA ASN A 254 11.71 -27.66 -32.10
C ASN A 254 11.92 -27.48 -33.62
N SER A 255 10.83 -27.57 -34.37
CA SER A 255 10.71 -26.98 -35.71
C SER A 255 10.13 -25.56 -35.59
N SER A 256 10.94 -24.60 -35.14
CA SER A 256 10.58 -23.18 -35.20
C SER A 256 11.74 -22.38 -35.76
N PHE A 257 11.44 -21.68 -36.85
CA PHE A 257 12.30 -21.16 -37.91
C PHE A 257 13.11 -19.89 -37.53
N PHE A 258 13.26 -19.57 -36.25
CA PHE A 258 13.97 -18.35 -35.80
C PHE A 258 14.71 -18.60 -34.49
N SER A 259 15.93 -19.14 -34.57
CA SER A 259 16.86 -19.18 -33.44
C SER A 259 17.78 -17.96 -33.52
N PHE A 260 17.31 -16.80 -33.08
CA PHE A 260 18.18 -15.64 -32.86
C PHE A 260 18.84 -15.77 -31.49
N LEU A 261 20.13 -15.45 -31.40
CA LEU A 261 20.79 -15.25 -30.11
C LEU A 261 20.01 -14.19 -29.31
N PRO A 262 19.80 -14.39 -28.00
CA PRO A 262 18.99 -13.50 -27.22
C PRO A 262 19.74 -12.18 -27.04
N GLU A 263 19.10 -11.08 -27.43
CA GLU A 263 19.73 -9.76 -27.37
C GLU A 263 19.34 -9.04 -26.07
N TYR A 264 20.26 -8.23 -25.56
CA TYR A 264 20.08 -7.46 -24.32
C TYR A 264 18.74 -6.69 -24.26
N TYR A 265 18.35 -6.05 -25.37
CA TYR A 265 17.13 -5.25 -25.44
C TYR A 265 15.86 -6.11 -25.25
N GLN A 266 15.89 -7.39 -25.65
CA GLN A 266 14.73 -8.27 -25.55
C GLN A 266 14.36 -8.53 -24.09
N PHE A 267 15.35 -8.68 -23.21
CA PHE A 267 15.13 -8.80 -21.77
C PHE A 267 14.61 -7.49 -21.16
N ILE A 268 15.14 -6.34 -21.58
CA ILE A 268 14.63 -5.03 -21.12
C ILE A 268 13.14 -4.87 -21.46
N LEU A 269 12.76 -5.16 -22.71
CA LEU A 269 11.37 -4.99 -23.15
C LEU A 269 10.41 -5.99 -22.49
N SER A 270 10.78 -7.28 -22.46
CA SER A 270 9.91 -8.36 -22.00
C SER A 270 9.85 -8.47 -20.47
N LEU A 271 11.00 -8.49 -19.80
CA LEU A 271 11.07 -8.61 -18.35
C LEU A 271 10.95 -7.25 -17.67
N SER A 272 11.78 -6.28 -18.03
CA SER A 272 11.83 -5.03 -17.26
C SER A 272 10.60 -4.16 -17.46
N ILE A 273 10.22 -3.91 -18.72
CA ILE A 273 9.12 -3.01 -19.05
C ILE A 273 7.77 -3.72 -18.95
N LEU A 274 7.51 -4.72 -19.80
CA LEU A 274 6.18 -5.34 -19.86
C LEU A 274 5.78 -6.01 -18.55
N ASN A 275 6.66 -6.83 -17.99
CA ASN A 275 6.38 -7.52 -16.75
C ASN A 275 6.45 -6.59 -15.52
N GLY A 276 7.27 -5.54 -15.56
CA GLY A 276 7.29 -4.48 -14.54
C GLY A 276 5.96 -3.72 -14.49
N ILE A 277 5.47 -3.25 -15.64
CA ILE A 277 4.16 -2.61 -15.77
C ILE A 277 3.06 -3.58 -15.30
N GLY A 278 3.10 -4.83 -15.76
CA GLY A 278 2.17 -5.87 -15.37
C GLY A 278 2.13 -6.09 -13.86
N SER A 279 3.30 -6.22 -13.23
CA SER A 279 3.44 -6.36 -11.78
C SER A 279 2.82 -5.17 -11.04
N SER A 280 3.09 -3.94 -11.48
CA SER A 280 2.53 -2.72 -10.88
C SER A 280 1.00 -2.69 -10.89
N PHE A 281 0.40 -3.06 -12.03
CA PHE A 281 -1.05 -3.14 -12.23
C PHE A 281 -1.71 -4.30 -11.47
N LEU A 282 -0.94 -5.29 -11.03
CA LEU A 282 -1.44 -6.38 -10.18
C LEU A 282 -1.39 -5.97 -8.71
N PHE A 283 -0.22 -5.62 -8.17
CA PHE A 283 -0.07 -5.49 -6.73
C PHE A 283 -0.62 -4.17 -6.17
N THR A 284 -0.53 -3.05 -6.90
CA THR A 284 -1.01 -1.74 -6.40
C THR A 284 -2.53 -1.76 -6.15
N PRO A 285 -3.37 -2.22 -7.11
CA PRO A 285 -4.81 -2.34 -6.88
C PRO A 285 -5.19 -3.38 -5.83
N ALA A 286 -4.43 -4.48 -5.73
CA ALA A 286 -4.66 -5.47 -4.69
C ALA A 286 -4.47 -4.88 -3.29
N MET A 287 -3.43 -4.06 -3.09
CA MET A 287 -3.21 -3.38 -1.81
C MET A 287 -4.30 -2.38 -1.44
N GLY A 288 -4.75 -1.58 -2.42
CA GLY A 288 -5.91 -0.73 -2.21
C GLY A 288 -7.19 -1.51 -1.93
N THR A 289 -7.35 -2.68 -2.56
CA THR A 289 -8.53 -3.51 -2.33
C THR A 289 -8.57 -4.01 -0.88
N ILE A 290 -7.45 -4.43 -0.29
CA ILE A 290 -7.42 -4.84 1.13
C ILE A 290 -7.88 -3.70 2.05
N SER A 291 -7.43 -2.46 1.78
CA SER A 291 -7.77 -1.31 2.62
C SER A 291 -9.26 -0.94 2.58
N HIS A 292 -9.98 -1.31 1.51
CA HIS A 292 -11.44 -1.15 1.38
C HIS A 292 -12.24 -2.14 2.23
N TRP A 293 -11.67 -3.29 2.60
CA TRP A 293 -12.36 -4.37 3.32
C TRP A 293 -11.90 -4.50 4.78
N PHE A 294 -10.70 -4.05 5.11
CA PHE A 294 -10.15 -4.20 6.45
C PHE A 294 -9.58 -2.87 6.95
N ASN A 295 -9.95 -2.50 8.17
CA ASN A 295 -9.32 -1.40 8.91
C ASN A 295 -8.73 -1.92 10.22
N ALA A 296 -9.55 -2.40 11.15
CA ALA A 296 -9.09 -2.94 12.43
C ALA A 296 -8.18 -4.17 12.27
N LYS A 297 -8.46 -5.04 11.29
CA LYS A 297 -7.64 -6.23 10.97
C LYS A 297 -6.77 -6.05 9.72
N ARG A 298 -6.43 -4.80 9.39
CA ARG A 298 -5.70 -4.48 8.15
C ARG A 298 -4.30 -5.08 8.17
N GLY A 299 -3.61 -5.08 9.31
CA GLY A 299 -2.30 -5.71 9.48
C GLY A 299 -2.32 -7.20 9.16
N LEU A 300 -3.28 -7.94 9.73
CA LEU A 300 -3.47 -9.36 9.47
C LEU A 300 -3.83 -9.63 7.99
N ALA A 301 -4.76 -8.86 7.41
CA ALA A 301 -5.20 -9.07 6.04
C ALA A 301 -4.11 -8.74 5.01
N SER A 302 -3.40 -7.63 5.19
CA SER A 302 -2.23 -7.28 4.39
C SER A 302 -1.12 -8.32 4.56
N GLY A 303 -0.81 -8.69 5.81
CA GLY A 303 0.17 -9.73 6.14
C GLY A 303 -0.12 -11.05 5.43
N PHE A 304 -1.37 -11.52 5.50
CA PHE A 304 -1.83 -12.69 4.76
C PHE A 304 -1.58 -12.53 3.26
N ALA A 305 -2.06 -11.46 2.62
CA ALA A 305 -1.88 -11.27 1.18
C ALA A 305 -0.39 -11.25 0.76
N PHE A 306 0.47 -10.59 1.53
CA PHE A 306 1.91 -10.54 1.27
C PHE A 306 2.63 -11.88 1.46
N THR A 307 2.07 -12.83 2.21
CA THR A 307 2.63 -14.20 2.23
C THR A 307 2.68 -14.80 0.82
N GLY A 308 1.74 -14.43 -0.07
CA GLY A 308 1.74 -14.86 -1.46
C GLY A 308 2.98 -14.42 -2.23
N SER A 309 3.47 -13.21 -1.96
CA SER A 309 4.72 -12.71 -2.54
C SER A 309 5.95 -13.50 -2.07
N GLY A 310 5.99 -13.89 -0.79
CA GLY A 310 7.08 -14.71 -0.27
C GLY A 310 7.04 -16.12 -0.83
N LEU A 311 5.84 -16.72 -0.90
CA LEU A 311 5.64 -18.04 -1.46
C LEU A 311 5.96 -18.06 -2.97
N GLY A 312 5.56 -17.03 -3.73
CA GLY A 312 5.94 -16.88 -5.14
C GLY A 312 7.46 -16.82 -5.33
N GLY A 313 8.17 -16.11 -4.45
CA GLY A 313 9.64 -16.08 -4.39
C GLY A 313 10.30 -17.42 -3.98
N VAL A 314 9.53 -18.43 -3.60
CA VAL A 314 9.99 -19.81 -3.41
C VAL A 314 9.57 -20.69 -4.59
N ILE A 315 8.32 -20.58 -5.03
CA ILE A 315 7.73 -21.40 -6.10
C ILE A 315 8.45 -21.15 -7.43
N PHE A 316 8.56 -19.90 -7.88
CA PHE A 316 9.11 -19.64 -9.22
C PHE A 316 10.59 -20.02 -9.34
N PRO A 317 11.48 -19.71 -8.37
CA PRO A 317 12.87 -20.13 -8.47
C PRO A 317 13.04 -21.65 -8.50
N LEU A 318 12.32 -22.39 -7.64
CA LEU A 318 12.37 -23.87 -7.63
C LEU A 318 11.81 -24.45 -8.92
N MET A 319 10.73 -23.87 -9.43
CA MET A 319 10.15 -24.27 -10.70
C MET A 319 11.14 -24.05 -11.85
N LEU A 320 11.78 -22.89 -11.93
CA LEU A 320 12.80 -22.62 -12.95
C LEU A 320 14.03 -23.50 -12.81
N GLN A 321 14.54 -23.72 -11.60
CA GLN A 321 15.68 -24.61 -11.35
C GLN A 321 15.41 -26.04 -11.80
N SER A 322 14.17 -26.52 -11.66
CA SER A 322 13.78 -27.87 -12.07
C SER A 322 13.44 -28.00 -13.56
N LEU A 323 12.81 -26.98 -14.15
CA LEU A 323 12.30 -27.03 -15.52
C LEU A 323 13.36 -26.67 -16.55
N ILE A 324 14.22 -25.69 -16.27
CA ILE A 324 15.21 -25.21 -17.25
C ILE A 324 16.14 -26.33 -17.73
N PRO A 325 16.71 -27.18 -16.85
CA PRO A 325 17.56 -28.29 -17.29
C PRO A 325 16.82 -29.36 -18.11
N ARG A 326 15.49 -29.49 -17.92
CA ARG A 326 14.68 -30.56 -18.53
C ARG A 326 14.03 -30.14 -19.84
N LEU A 327 13.52 -28.91 -19.90
CA LEU A 327 12.67 -28.41 -20.98
C LEU A 327 13.29 -27.21 -21.71
N GLY A 328 14.43 -26.71 -21.22
CA GLY A 328 15.04 -25.48 -21.71
C GLY A 328 14.31 -24.22 -21.24
N TRP A 329 14.91 -23.07 -21.52
CA TRP A 329 14.42 -21.76 -21.10
C TRP A 329 13.01 -21.45 -21.59
N GLY A 330 12.76 -21.61 -22.89
CA GLY A 330 11.52 -21.15 -23.51
C GLY A 330 10.28 -21.84 -22.94
N TRP A 331 10.29 -23.17 -22.81
CA TRP A 331 9.18 -23.90 -22.18
C TRP A 331 9.07 -23.65 -20.68
N SER A 332 10.19 -23.43 -19.98
CA SER A 332 10.17 -23.06 -18.57
C SER A 332 9.45 -21.73 -18.34
N MET A 333 9.75 -20.70 -19.14
CA MET A 333 9.06 -19.40 -19.07
C MET A 333 7.57 -19.53 -19.42
N ARG A 334 7.19 -20.35 -20.41
CA ARG A 334 5.77 -20.60 -20.74
C ARG A 334 5.02 -21.26 -19.59
N LEU A 335 5.63 -22.24 -18.91
CA LEU A 335 5.04 -22.88 -17.73
C LEU A 335 4.87 -21.89 -16.57
N VAL A 336 5.85 -20.99 -16.33
CA VAL A 336 5.67 -19.83 -15.44
C VAL A 336 4.47 -19.00 -15.88
N GLY A 337 4.37 -18.69 -17.18
CA GLY A 337 3.25 -17.95 -17.76
C GLY A 337 1.88 -18.58 -17.51
N PHE A 338 1.75 -19.90 -17.61
CA PHE A 338 0.49 -20.58 -17.30
C PHE A 338 0.13 -20.53 -15.81
N VAL A 339 1.11 -20.65 -14.92
CA VAL A 339 0.89 -20.47 -13.47
C VAL A 339 0.46 -19.04 -13.17
N LEU A 340 1.12 -18.05 -13.76
CA LEU A 340 0.73 -16.64 -13.65
C LEU A 340 -0.67 -16.39 -14.18
N LEU A 341 -1.04 -16.98 -15.33
CA LEU A 341 -2.38 -16.87 -15.91
C LEU A 341 -3.45 -17.35 -14.92
N PHE A 342 -3.25 -18.52 -14.31
CA PHE A 342 -4.17 -19.07 -13.31
C PHE A 342 -4.32 -18.14 -12.10
N LEU A 343 -3.20 -17.69 -11.52
CA LEU A 343 -3.21 -16.77 -10.37
C LEU A 343 -3.88 -15.43 -10.71
N CYS A 344 -3.59 -14.88 -11.89
CA CYS A 344 -4.16 -13.62 -12.36
C CYS A 344 -5.66 -13.73 -12.62
N ILE A 345 -6.15 -14.82 -13.23
CA ILE A 345 -7.59 -15.07 -13.40
C ILE A 345 -8.29 -15.08 -12.03
N LEU A 346 -7.74 -15.85 -11.08
CA LEU A 346 -8.31 -15.95 -9.74
C LEU A 346 -8.31 -14.58 -9.05
N SER A 347 -7.24 -13.81 -9.23
CA SER A 347 -7.12 -12.46 -8.71
C SER A 347 -8.18 -11.51 -9.28
N VAL A 348 -8.37 -11.48 -10.60
CA VAL A 348 -9.37 -10.62 -11.28
C VAL A 348 -10.80 -10.98 -10.88
N VAL A 349 -11.09 -12.27 -10.66
CA VAL A 349 -12.44 -12.74 -10.30
C VAL A 349 -12.78 -12.45 -8.83
N LEU A 350 -11.80 -12.60 -7.94
CA LEU A 350 -11.99 -12.48 -6.50
C LEU A 350 -11.80 -11.04 -5.97
N CYS A 351 -10.92 -10.24 -6.56
CA CYS A 351 -10.70 -8.86 -6.12
C CYS A 351 -11.87 -7.95 -6.50
N ARG A 352 -12.50 -7.33 -5.51
CA ARG A 352 -13.67 -6.45 -5.70
C ARG A 352 -13.55 -5.21 -4.83
N SER A 353 -13.80 -4.03 -5.38
CA SER A 353 -13.95 -2.81 -4.57
C SER A 353 -15.31 -2.83 -3.87
N ARG A 354 -15.35 -2.36 -2.62
CA ARG A 354 -16.59 -2.09 -1.91
C ARG A 354 -17.05 -0.63 -2.05
N LEU A 355 -16.10 0.30 -2.17
CA LEU A 355 -16.44 1.71 -2.28
C LEU A 355 -17.14 1.97 -3.62
N PRO A 356 -18.24 2.76 -3.63
CA PRO A 356 -18.84 3.19 -4.87
C PRO A 356 -17.77 3.93 -5.68
N PRO A 357 -17.61 3.63 -6.98
CA PRO A 357 -16.72 4.41 -7.84
C PRO A 357 -17.10 5.88 -7.72
N LYS A 358 -16.10 6.78 -7.81
CA LYS A 358 -16.35 8.22 -8.01
C LYS A 358 -16.88 8.41 -9.45
N ARG A 359 -18.02 7.80 -9.80
CA ARG A 359 -18.69 7.90 -11.11
C ARG A 359 -19.91 8.82 -10.95
N GLY A 360 -19.69 10.10 -11.26
CA GLY A 360 -20.72 11.14 -11.28
C GLY A 360 -20.16 12.40 -11.95
N ALA A 361 -21.02 13.37 -12.28
CA ALA A 361 -20.67 14.63 -12.97
C ALA A 361 -19.61 15.51 -12.24
N THR A 362 -19.07 15.05 -11.11
CA THR A 362 -18.07 15.69 -10.26
C THR A 362 -16.68 15.04 -10.32
N SER A 363 -16.50 13.87 -10.95
CA SER A 363 -15.16 13.28 -11.09
C SER A 363 -14.38 13.98 -12.19
N SER A 364 -13.44 14.83 -11.81
CA SER A 364 -12.57 15.53 -12.76
C SER A 364 -11.43 14.61 -13.19
N TRP A 365 -10.88 14.80 -14.39
CA TRP A 365 -9.60 14.18 -14.78
C TRP A 365 -8.47 14.50 -13.79
N ARG A 366 -8.63 15.55 -12.96
CA ARG A 366 -7.72 15.92 -11.87
C ARG A 366 -7.71 14.93 -10.71
N ASP A 367 -8.79 14.18 -10.49
CA ASP A 367 -8.89 13.20 -9.41
C ASP A 367 -8.03 11.95 -9.65
N VAL A 368 -7.68 11.70 -10.92
CA VAL A 368 -6.77 10.63 -11.31
C VAL A 368 -5.31 11.08 -11.42
N LEU A 369 -4.98 12.32 -11.06
CA LEU A 369 -3.60 12.80 -11.08
C LEU A 369 -2.88 12.54 -9.75
N PRO A 370 -1.57 12.22 -9.78
CA PRO A 370 -0.75 12.28 -8.58
C PRO A 370 -0.71 13.71 -8.04
N SER A 371 -0.58 13.86 -6.72
CA SER A 371 -0.39 15.18 -6.09
C SER A 371 0.73 15.09 -5.08
N ALA A 372 1.77 15.90 -5.30
CA ALA A 372 2.85 16.08 -4.34
C ALA A 372 2.38 16.79 -3.05
N ALA A 373 1.17 17.37 -3.03
CA ALA A 373 0.64 18.03 -1.85
C ALA A 373 0.40 17.06 -0.67
N ILE A 374 0.26 15.75 -0.93
CA ILE A 374 0.14 14.74 0.13
C ILE A 374 1.36 14.71 1.07
N PHE A 375 2.53 15.13 0.58
CA PHE A 375 3.75 15.22 1.39
C PHE A 375 3.86 16.54 2.16
N ARG A 376 2.94 17.48 1.91
CA ARG A 376 2.86 18.80 2.52
C ARG A 376 1.54 18.95 3.30
N ASP A 377 1.19 17.91 4.06
CA ASP A 377 0.01 17.84 4.92
C ASP A 377 0.11 18.71 6.20
N GLY A 378 1.22 19.43 6.38
CA GLY A 378 1.51 20.25 7.56
C GLY A 378 2.01 19.46 8.78
N THR A 379 1.83 18.14 8.80
CA THR A 379 2.33 17.28 9.89
C THR A 379 3.73 16.72 9.59
N GLY A 380 4.06 16.56 8.31
CA GLY A 380 5.27 15.90 7.85
C GLY A 380 5.24 14.38 7.99
N ALA A 381 4.16 13.79 8.54
CA ALA A 381 4.07 12.36 8.78
C ALA A 381 4.18 11.56 7.48
N MET A 382 3.47 11.97 6.43
CA MET A 382 3.51 11.27 5.13
C MET A 382 4.89 11.32 4.48
N ALA A 383 5.54 12.48 4.50
CA ALA A 383 6.88 12.65 3.94
C ALA A 383 7.91 11.80 4.68
N VAL A 384 7.94 11.87 6.02
CA VAL A 384 8.91 11.13 6.84
C VAL A 384 8.62 9.62 6.84
N THR A 385 7.36 9.21 6.79
CA THR A 385 6.99 7.80 6.61
C THR A 385 7.50 7.28 5.28
N SER A 386 7.30 8.04 4.20
CA SER A 386 7.76 7.64 2.86
C SER A 386 9.29 7.59 2.76
N ALA A 387 10.00 8.51 3.43
CA ALA A 387 11.46 8.43 3.59
C ALA A 387 11.89 7.19 4.39
N GLY A 388 11.21 6.87 5.49
CA GLY A 388 11.46 5.67 6.29
C GLY A 388 11.28 4.38 5.48
N VAL A 389 10.21 4.31 4.68
CA VAL A 389 9.91 3.19 3.79
C VAL A 389 10.94 3.07 2.68
N PHE A 390 11.33 4.18 2.05
CA PHE A 390 12.43 4.21 1.08
C PHE A 390 13.69 3.56 1.67
N LEU A 391 14.05 3.95 2.89
CA LEU A 391 15.23 3.44 3.58
C LEU A 391 15.11 1.95 3.97
N VAL A 392 13.90 1.48 4.36
CA VAL A 392 13.65 0.04 4.57
C VAL A 392 13.94 -0.74 3.29
N GLU A 393 13.37 -0.30 2.17
CA GLU A 393 13.44 -1.01 0.89
C GLU A 393 14.86 -0.96 0.31
N TRP A 394 15.55 0.17 0.48
CA TRP A 394 16.95 0.34 0.11
C TRP A 394 17.86 -0.64 0.86
N ALA A 395 17.56 -0.91 2.13
CA ALA A 395 18.25 -1.91 2.94
C ALA A 395 17.81 -3.35 2.63
N TYR A 396 16.50 -3.57 2.39
CA TYR A 396 15.87 -4.88 2.27
C TYR A 396 16.44 -5.74 1.13
N PHE A 397 16.60 -5.15 -0.06
CA PHE A 397 17.06 -5.90 -1.23
C PHE A 397 18.53 -6.32 -1.13
N VAL A 398 19.35 -5.63 -0.34
CA VAL A 398 20.79 -5.89 -0.27
C VAL A 398 21.10 -7.29 0.29
N PRO A 399 20.66 -7.68 1.51
CA PRO A 399 20.84 -9.05 1.99
C PRO A 399 20.25 -10.10 1.06
N ILE A 400 19.08 -9.86 0.49
CA ILE A 400 18.38 -10.83 -0.35
C ILE A 400 19.17 -11.12 -1.63
N THR A 401 19.69 -10.07 -2.27
CA THR A 401 20.51 -10.18 -3.48
C THR A 401 21.88 -10.77 -3.19
N TYR A 402 22.56 -10.31 -2.14
CA TYR A 402 23.95 -10.69 -1.88
C TYR A 402 24.12 -11.96 -1.04
N LEU A 403 23.08 -12.49 -0.38
CA LEU A 403 23.19 -13.67 0.49
C LEU A 403 23.78 -14.91 -0.21
N PRO A 404 23.34 -15.31 -1.42
CA PRO A 404 23.94 -16.45 -2.11
C PRO A 404 25.42 -16.22 -2.43
N THR A 405 25.76 -15.05 -2.98
CA THR A 405 27.13 -14.68 -3.32
C THR A 405 28.02 -14.63 -2.08
N TYR A 406 27.54 -14.02 -1.00
CA TYR A 406 28.22 -13.96 0.30
C TYR A 406 28.52 -15.36 0.84
N TYR A 407 27.56 -16.29 0.79
CA TYR A 407 27.76 -17.66 1.26
C TYR A 407 28.84 -18.40 0.43
N LEU A 408 28.82 -18.24 -0.89
CA LEU A 408 29.80 -18.85 -1.78
C LEU A 408 31.21 -18.29 -1.51
N THR A 409 31.34 -16.97 -1.40
CA THR A 409 32.61 -16.32 -1.05
C THR A 409 33.10 -16.72 0.34
N ARG A 410 32.19 -16.91 1.31
CA ARG A 410 32.49 -17.43 2.65
C ARG A 410 33.10 -18.84 2.62
N LYS A 411 32.78 -19.66 1.61
CA LYS A 411 33.36 -20.99 1.39
C LYS A 411 34.64 -20.98 0.54
N GLY A 412 35.06 -19.82 0.04
CA GLY A 412 36.17 -19.71 -0.92
C GLY A 412 35.80 -20.18 -2.34
N LEU A 413 34.52 -20.45 -2.61
CA LEU A 413 34.03 -20.87 -3.92
C LEU A 413 33.78 -19.63 -4.77
N SER A 414 34.57 -19.44 -5.82
CA SER A 414 34.48 -18.28 -6.73
C SER A 414 34.25 -18.74 -8.17
N GLY A 415 33.37 -18.06 -8.90
CA GLY A 415 33.15 -18.30 -10.34
C GLY A 415 32.40 -19.59 -10.68
N ARG A 416 32.71 -20.18 -11.85
CA ARG A 416 31.98 -21.32 -12.45
C ARG A 416 32.00 -22.60 -11.59
N GLN A 417 32.99 -22.77 -10.71
CA GLN A 417 33.09 -23.87 -9.75
C GLN A 417 31.99 -23.84 -8.68
N ALA A 418 31.44 -22.66 -8.37
CA ALA A 418 30.35 -22.55 -7.41
C ALA A 418 29.11 -23.34 -7.83
N ILE A 419 28.85 -23.51 -9.14
CA ILE A 419 27.57 -23.97 -9.68
C ILE A 419 27.48 -25.51 -9.81
N VAL A 420 28.62 -26.21 -9.72
CA VAL A 420 28.68 -27.67 -9.96
C VAL A 420 28.60 -28.49 -8.65
N ASP A 421 28.80 -27.86 -7.50
CA ASP A 421 28.88 -28.54 -6.20
C ASP A 421 27.64 -28.34 -5.31
N SER A 422 27.46 -29.26 -4.36
CA SER A 422 26.40 -29.25 -3.33
C SER A 422 26.26 -27.95 -2.52
N ASP A 423 27.27 -27.09 -2.54
CA ASP A 423 27.33 -25.82 -1.80
C ASP A 423 26.56 -24.66 -2.49
N ALA A 424 26.50 -24.56 -3.82
CA ALA A 424 25.60 -23.57 -4.46
C ALA A 424 24.14 -23.89 -4.18
N ALA A 425 23.78 -25.18 -4.23
CA ALA A 425 22.45 -25.61 -3.86
C ALA A 425 22.12 -25.16 -2.42
N PHE A 426 23.09 -25.18 -1.50
CA PHE A 426 22.90 -24.65 -0.15
C PHE A 426 22.75 -23.12 -0.11
N ALA A 427 23.55 -22.37 -0.88
CA ALA A 427 23.42 -20.91 -0.99
C ALA A 427 22.01 -20.48 -1.43
N TYR A 428 21.45 -21.14 -2.45
CA TYR A 428 20.08 -20.90 -2.90
C TYR A 428 19.03 -21.40 -1.90
N ARG A 429 19.30 -22.49 -1.16
CA ARG A 429 18.44 -22.94 -0.06
C ARG A 429 18.37 -21.91 1.06
N LEU A 430 19.46 -21.20 1.39
CA LEU A 430 19.41 -20.11 2.38
C LEU A 430 18.45 -18.99 1.97
N LEU A 431 18.45 -18.62 0.69
CA LEU A 431 17.49 -17.64 0.15
C LEU A 431 16.04 -18.17 0.21
N ALA A 432 15.83 -19.45 -0.12
CA ALA A 432 14.52 -20.10 0.02
C ALA A 432 14.05 -20.14 1.48
N ILE A 433 14.95 -20.42 2.44
CA ILE A 433 14.67 -20.35 3.88
C ILE A 433 14.30 -18.91 4.28
N LEU A 434 15.07 -17.91 3.83
CA LEU A 434 14.79 -16.49 4.08
C LEU A 434 13.37 -16.11 3.64
N ASN A 435 13.00 -16.45 2.40
CA ASN A 435 11.67 -16.18 1.84
C ASN A 435 10.56 -16.96 2.58
N SER A 436 10.84 -18.20 3.01
CA SER A 436 9.89 -19.02 3.76
C SER A 436 9.61 -18.44 5.15
N VAL A 437 10.66 -18.03 5.87
CA VAL A 437 10.52 -17.41 7.20
C VAL A 437 9.90 -16.00 7.08
N SER A 438 10.16 -15.30 5.97
CA SER A 438 9.51 -14.03 5.63
C SER A 438 7.98 -14.16 5.50
N CYS A 439 7.46 -15.27 4.97
CA CYS A 439 6.03 -15.55 4.99
C CYS A 439 5.46 -15.62 6.42
N LEU A 440 6.19 -16.25 7.34
CA LEU A 440 5.78 -16.33 8.75
C LEU A 440 5.80 -14.95 9.39
N GLY A 441 6.84 -14.16 9.15
CA GLY A 441 6.93 -12.77 9.60
C GLY A 441 5.72 -11.95 9.17
N ARG A 442 5.45 -11.91 7.86
CA ARG A 442 4.31 -11.18 7.26
C ARG A 442 2.99 -11.51 7.93
N PHE A 443 2.72 -12.80 8.15
CA PHE A 443 1.48 -13.24 8.79
C PHE A 443 1.40 -12.88 10.28
N PHE A 444 2.39 -13.28 11.07
CA PHE A 444 2.35 -13.14 12.52
C PHE A 444 2.57 -11.68 12.97
N ILE A 445 3.50 -10.97 12.37
CA ILE A 445 3.76 -9.57 12.73
C ILE A 445 2.60 -8.69 12.25
N GLY A 446 1.97 -9.00 11.11
CA GLY A 446 0.73 -8.33 10.70
C GLY A 446 -0.38 -8.44 11.75
N TYR A 447 -0.58 -9.63 12.31
CA TYR A 447 -1.51 -9.86 13.41
C TYR A 447 -1.13 -9.11 14.70
N ILE A 448 0.16 -9.08 15.04
CA ILE A 448 0.68 -8.35 16.21
C ILE A 448 0.46 -6.84 16.02
N ALA A 449 0.66 -6.31 14.81
CA ALA A 449 0.51 -4.90 14.49
C ALA A 449 -0.89 -4.35 14.76
N ASP A 450 -1.92 -5.17 14.51
CA ASP A 450 -3.30 -4.80 14.81
C ASP A 450 -3.57 -4.71 16.33
N ARG A 451 -2.69 -5.23 17.20
CA ARG A 451 -2.87 -5.26 18.66
C ARG A 451 -1.97 -4.29 19.42
N ILE A 452 -0.71 -4.15 19.01
CA ILE A 452 0.26 -3.30 19.71
C ILE A 452 0.49 -1.95 19.03
N GLY A 453 -0.15 -1.72 17.88
CA GLY A 453 -0.03 -0.51 17.06
C GLY A 453 0.87 -0.73 15.86
N ARG A 454 0.47 -0.14 14.73
CA ARG A 454 1.09 -0.41 13.41
C ARG A 454 2.50 0.18 13.33
N TYR A 455 2.67 1.44 13.72
CA TYR A 455 3.99 2.08 13.81
C TYR A 455 4.87 1.47 14.91
N ASN A 456 4.31 1.13 16.08
CA ASN A 456 5.07 0.48 17.15
C ASN A 456 5.72 -0.82 16.64
N THR A 457 4.94 -1.61 15.89
CA THR A 457 5.40 -2.87 15.32
C THR A 457 6.42 -2.64 14.21
N MET A 458 6.22 -1.65 13.34
CA MET A 458 7.21 -1.27 12.33
C MET A 458 8.55 -0.89 12.96
N ILE A 459 8.54 -0.11 14.04
CA ILE A 459 9.77 0.30 14.76
C ILE A 459 10.50 -0.92 15.34
N VAL A 460 9.78 -1.81 16.03
CA VAL A 460 10.37 -3.03 16.60
C VAL A 460 10.92 -3.94 15.49
N SER A 461 10.17 -4.14 14.42
CA SER A 461 10.57 -4.97 13.29
C SER A 461 11.81 -4.40 12.57
N THR A 462 11.87 -3.09 12.38
CA THR A 462 13.04 -2.40 11.81
C THR A 462 14.26 -2.53 12.73
N LEU A 463 14.07 -2.45 14.05
CA LEU A 463 15.13 -2.68 15.03
C LEU A 463 15.64 -4.13 14.98
N LEU A 464 14.77 -5.12 14.82
CA LEU A 464 15.18 -6.53 14.66
C LEU A 464 15.99 -6.74 13.37
N CYS A 465 15.61 -6.09 12.27
CA CYS A 465 16.43 -6.06 11.05
C CYS A 465 17.81 -5.45 11.33
N LEU A 466 17.88 -4.29 11.97
CA LEU A 466 19.13 -3.65 12.34
C LEU A 466 20.04 -4.56 13.19
N VAL A 467 19.47 -5.16 14.24
CA VAL A 467 20.20 -6.10 15.12
C VAL A 467 20.69 -7.31 14.33
N SER A 468 19.87 -7.88 13.44
CA SER A 468 20.32 -9.02 12.63
C SER A 468 21.48 -8.66 11.71
N VAL A 469 21.47 -7.48 11.08
CA VAL A 469 22.53 -7.04 10.17
C VAL A 469 23.80 -6.69 10.96
N MET A 470 23.70 -5.90 12.04
CA MET A 470 24.86 -5.39 12.78
C MET A 470 25.44 -6.40 13.78
N CYS A 471 24.62 -7.27 14.36
CA CYS A 471 25.05 -8.20 15.41
C CYS A 471 25.21 -9.65 14.92
N LEU A 472 24.70 -10.00 13.73
CA LEU A 472 24.87 -11.36 13.17
C LEU A 472 25.65 -11.34 11.86
N TRP A 473 25.21 -10.54 10.87
CA TRP A 473 25.87 -10.54 9.56
C TRP A 473 27.23 -9.85 9.57
N LEU A 474 27.34 -8.66 10.18
CA LEU A 474 28.62 -7.95 10.27
C LEU A 474 29.69 -8.74 11.03
N PRO A 475 29.41 -9.34 12.21
CA PRO A 475 30.38 -10.19 12.87
C PRO A 475 30.73 -11.45 12.07
N ASP A 476 29.77 -12.02 11.33
CA ASP A 476 30.07 -13.16 10.43
C ASP A 476 31.04 -12.78 9.32
N ALA A 477 30.92 -11.58 8.76
CA ALA A 477 31.82 -11.10 7.71
C ALA A 477 33.21 -10.76 8.26
N MET A 478 33.27 -10.14 9.45
CA MET A 478 34.51 -9.59 10.01
C MET A 478 35.34 -10.56 10.83
N ALA A 479 34.77 -11.68 11.30
CA ALA A 479 35.50 -12.66 12.10
C ALA A 479 36.77 -13.16 11.38
N ASP A 480 37.84 -13.46 12.14
CA ASP A 480 39.08 -13.96 11.55
C ASP A 480 39.00 -15.45 11.19
N SER A 481 38.33 -16.25 12.02
CA SER A 481 37.97 -17.65 11.69
C SER A 481 36.55 -17.72 11.15
N PRO A 482 36.23 -18.59 10.17
CA PRO A 482 34.87 -18.74 9.67
C PRO A 482 33.95 -19.19 10.83
N PRO A 483 32.96 -18.37 11.26
CA PRO A 483 32.02 -18.76 12.29
C PRO A 483 31.27 -20.00 11.86
N THR A 484 30.72 -20.70 12.83
CA THR A 484 29.79 -21.80 12.60
C THR A 484 28.67 -21.36 11.64
N LEU A 485 28.19 -22.27 10.78
CA LEU A 485 26.99 -22.05 9.95
C LEU A 485 25.79 -21.51 10.75
N ALA A 486 25.76 -21.74 12.07
CA ALA A 486 24.78 -21.20 12.99
C ALA A 486 24.60 -19.67 12.88
N LEU A 487 25.68 -18.89 12.72
CA LEU A 487 25.57 -17.42 12.74
C LEU A 487 24.84 -16.89 11.49
N ILE A 488 25.22 -17.40 10.31
CA ILE A 488 24.57 -17.03 9.06
C ILE A 488 23.13 -17.58 8.97
N ILE A 489 22.86 -18.77 9.51
CA ILE A 489 21.50 -19.31 9.58
C ILE A 489 20.63 -18.48 10.54
N ALA A 490 21.15 -18.09 11.71
CA ALA A 490 20.46 -17.22 12.64
C ALA A 490 20.14 -15.86 12.02
N PHE A 491 21.09 -15.28 11.27
CA PHE A 491 20.85 -14.09 10.46
C PHE A 491 19.71 -14.30 9.47
N VAL A 492 19.76 -15.35 8.65
CA VAL A 492 18.75 -15.65 7.64
C VAL A 492 17.34 -15.78 8.24
N ILE A 493 17.22 -16.46 9.39
CA ILE A 493 15.93 -16.65 10.08
C ILE A 493 15.44 -15.31 10.67
N LEU A 494 16.26 -14.63 11.46
CA LEU A 494 15.84 -13.40 12.14
C LEU A 494 15.57 -12.27 11.14
N PHE A 495 16.49 -12.07 10.18
CA PHE A 495 16.32 -11.09 9.12
C PHE A 495 15.13 -11.46 8.24
N GLY A 496 14.95 -12.71 7.82
CA GLY A 496 13.80 -13.13 7.02
C GLY A 496 12.47 -12.82 7.72
N PHE A 497 12.35 -13.17 9.01
CA PHE A 497 11.15 -12.91 9.82
C PHE A 497 10.85 -11.42 9.96
N ALA A 498 11.83 -10.62 10.37
CA ALA A 498 11.65 -9.18 10.60
C ALA A 498 11.47 -8.41 9.28
N SER A 499 12.32 -8.66 8.29
CA SER A 499 12.33 -7.91 7.03
C SER A 499 11.08 -8.16 6.19
N GLY A 500 10.58 -9.40 6.16
CA GLY A 500 9.32 -9.74 5.50
C GLY A 500 8.16 -8.90 6.01
N SER A 501 8.14 -8.66 7.32
CA SER A 501 7.10 -7.92 8.01
C SER A 501 7.12 -6.43 7.68
N ASN A 502 8.30 -5.82 7.54
CA ASN A 502 8.42 -4.42 7.16
C ASN A 502 7.71 -4.14 5.83
N ILE A 503 7.88 -5.02 4.84
CA ILE A 503 7.22 -4.90 3.53
C ILE A 503 5.69 -4.93 3.67
N SER A 504 5.15 -5.84 4.50
CA SER A 504 3.70 -5.93 4.71
C SER A 504 3.12 -4.84 5.61
N LEU A 505 3.93 -4.22 6.49
CA LEU A 505 3.51 -3.17 7.42
C LEU A 505 3.51 -1.78 6.80
N THR A 506 4.36 -1.53 5.82
CA THR A 506 4.42 -0.25 5.09
C THR A 506 3.03 0.22 4.63
N PRO A 507 2.26 -0.56 3.84
CA PRO A 507 0.93 -0.15 3.40
C PRO A 507 -0.02 0.13 4.56
N VAL A 508 0.11 -0.64 5.65
CA VAL A 508 -0.73 -0.53 6.83
C VAL A 508 -0.46 0.78 7.59
N CYS A 509 0.81 1.21 7.66
CA CYS A 509 1.25 2.49 8.24
C CYS A 509 0.83 3.68 7.37
N VAL A 510 1.02 3.60 6.05
CA VAL A 510 0.57 4.65 5.11
C VAL A 510 -0.94 4.81 5.15
N GLY A 511 -1.68 3.72 5.31
CA GLY A 511 -3.13 3.73 5.46
C GLY A 511 -3.67 4.37 6.74
N GLN A 512 -2.82 4.79 7.68
CA GLN A 512 -3.21 5.60 8.85
C GLN A 512 -3.10 7.10 8.59
N LEU A 513 -2.43 7.49 7.50
CA LEU A 513 -2.16 8.87 7.13
C LEU A 513 -3.16 9.40 6.09
N CYS A 514 -4.12 8.57 5.67
CA CYS A 514 -5.11 8.89 4.64
C CYS A 514 -6.45 8.23 4.90
N GLY A 515 -7.50 8.80 4.31
CA GLY A 515 -8.81 8.15 4.21
C GLY A 515 -8.74 6.95 3.25
N THR A 516 -9.59 5.94 3.48
CA THR A 516 -9.61 4.72 2.67
C THR A 516 -9.89 4.99 1.18
N GLN A 517 -10.67 6.02 0.87
CA GLN A 517 -10.99 6.43 -0.50
C GLN A 517 -9.83 7.02 -1.30
N ASP A 518 -8.77 7.48 -0.64
CA ASP A 518 -7.57 8.04 -1.28
C ASP A 518 -6.32 7.18 -0.98
N TYR A 519 -6.54 5.97 -0.47
CA TYR A 519 -5.47 5.08 -0.05
C TYR A 519 -4.54 4.73 -1.21
N GLY A 520 -5.08 4.43 -2.40
CA GLY A 520 -4.31 4.08 -3.57
C GLY A 520 -3.33 5.19 -3.93
N ARG A 521 -3.78 6.44 -3.94
CA ARG A 521 -2.94 7.62 -4.19
C ARG A 521 -1.82 7.76 -3.18
N TYR A 522 -2.10 7.63 -1.88
CA TYR A 522 -1.08 7.77 -0.84
C TYR A 522 -0.05 6.64 -0.89
N TYR A 523 -0.53 5.39 -0.91
CA TYR A 523 0.32 4.21 -1.03
C TYR A 523 1.23 4.30 -2.25
N ALA A 524 0.64 4.57 -3.41
CA ALA A 524 1.40 4.49 -4.66
C ALA A 524 2.39 5.66 -4.81
N SER A 525 2.06 6.85 -4.31
CA SER A 525 2.99 7.98 -4.29
C SER A 525 4.19 7.73 -3.37
N ALA A 526 3.99 7.08 -2.22
CA ALA A 526 5.10 6.64 -1.36
C ALA A 526 5.99 5.64 -2.11
N TYR A 527 5.40 4.63 -2.74
CA TYR A 527 6.15 3.60 -3.46
C TYR A 527 6.80 4.11 -4.75
N THR A 528 6.32 5.20 -5.34
CA THR A 528 7.04 5.87 -6.44
C THR A 528 8.39 6.40 -5.97
N LEU A 529 8.49 6.97 -4.76
CA LEU A 529 9.78 7.39 -4.20
C LEU A 529 10.66 6.17 -3.91
N VAL A 530 10.09 5.12 -3.32
CA VAL A 530 10.76 3.85 -3.04
C VAL A 530 11.39 3.23 -4.29
N SER A 531 10.73 3.35 -5.45
CA SER A 531 11.22 2.77 -6.71
C SER A 531 12.65 3.17 -7.05
N PHE A 532 13.03 4.43 -6.77
CA PHE A 532 14.39 4.93 -6.98
C PHE A 532 15.40 4.30 -6.02
N GLY A 533 14.97 3.97 -4.80
CA GLY A 533 15.79 3.22 -3.84
C GLY A 533 16.05 1.81 -4.36
N CYS A 534 15.01 1.12 -4.83
CA CYS A 534 15.16 -0.21 -5.43
C CYS A 534 16.09 -0.20 -6.66
N LEU A 535 16.04 0.86 -7.47
CA LEU A 535 16.89 1.02 -8.66
C LEU A 535 18.37 1.22 -8.30
N THR A 536 18.65 1.98 -7.23
CA THR A 536 20.02 2.43 -6.89
C THR A 536 20.69 1.57 -5.82
N GLY A 537 19.94 0.88 -4.96
CA GLY A 537 20.47 0.14 -3.82
C GLY A 537 21.47 -0.95 -4.19
N ILE A 538 21.12 -1.81 -5.15
CA ILE A 538 21.99 -2.91 -5.58
C ILE A 538 23.27 -2.38 -6.27
N PRO A 539 23.22 -1.44 -7.23
CA PRO A 539 24.43 -0.85 -7.81
C PRO A 539 25.35 -0.16 -6.80
N ILE A 540 24.78 0.56 -5.82
CA ILE A 540 25.56 1.21 -4.76
C ILE A 540 26.24 0.16 -3.88
N ALA A 541 25.51 -0.87 -3.44
CA ALA A 541 26.08 -2.00 -2.70
C ALA A 541 27.21 -2.69 -3.48
N GLY A 542 27.01 -2.96 -4.77
CA GLY A 542 28.05 -3.56 -5.61
C GLY A 542 29.30 -2.69 -5.78
N SER A 543 29.12 -1.38 -5.80
CA SER A 543 30.24 -0.43 -5.86
C SER A 543 30.98 -0.34 -4.53
N LEU A 544 30.25 -0.39 -3.40
CA LEU A 544 30.85 -0.43 -2.06
C LEU A 544 31.71 -1.68 -1.87
N MET A 545 31.24 -2.85 -2.31
CA MET A 545 32.00 -4.10 -2.26
C MET A 545 33.32 -4.06 -3.08
N LYS A 546 33.37 -3.26 -4.16
CA LYS A 546 34.59 -3.05 -4.95
C LYS A 546 35.51 -1.99 -4.33
N ALA A 547 34.96 -1.04 -3.60
CA ALA A 547 35.69 0.05 -2.97
C ALA A 547 36.35 -0.38 -1.64
N THR A 548 35.82 -1.41 -0.99
CA THR A 548 36.48 -2.06 0.15
C THR A 548 37.65 -2.90 -0.36
N ASP A 549 38.87 -2.51 -0.01
CA ASP A 549 40.12 -3.17 -0.42
C ASP A 549 40.40 -4.48 0.36
N ASP A 550 39.32 -5.23 0.63
CA ASP A 550 39.30 -6.47 1.39
C ASP A 550 38.98 -7.66 0.47
N SER A 551 39.41 -8.86 0.88
CA SER A 551 39.21 -10.09 0.11
C SER A 551 38.28 -11.08 0.81
N GLY A 552 37.73 -12.01 0.03
CA GLY A 552 36.81 -13.02 0.53
C GLY A 552 35.55 -12.39 1.14
N ARG A 553 35.05 -12.96 2.23
CA ARG A 553 33.83 -12.48 2.91
C ARG A 553 33.97 -11.09 3.55
N LYS A 554 35.20 -10.66 3.87
CA LYS A 554 35.44 -9.36 4.51
C LYS A 554 35.06 -8.22 3.56
N SER A 555 35.16 -8.40 2.24
CA SER A 555 34.75 -7.40 1.24
C SER A 555 33.28 -6.95 1.33
N PHE A 556 32.44 -7.67 2.07
CA PHE A 556 31.04 -7.31 2.24
C PHE A 556 30.81 -6.28 3.36
N TRP A 557 31.80 -5.94 4.19
CA TRP A 557 31.57 -5.07 5.36
C TRP A 557 30.97 -3.72 4.97
N GLY A 558 31.41 -3.11 3.87
CA GLY A 558 30.88 -1.83 3.39
C GLY A 558 29.40 -1.92 2.99
N VAL A 559 29.02 -3.04 2.37
CA VAL A 559 27.63 -3.35 1.99
C VAL A 559 26.75 -3.60 3.22
N ILE A 560 27.29 -4.29 4.22
CA ILE A 560 26.60 -4.59 5.47
C ILE A 560 26.39 -3.31 6.28
N LEU A 561 27.40 -2.44 6.37
CA LEU A 561 27.27 -1.14 7.04
C LEU A 561 26.26 -0.24 6.34
N PHE A 562 26.30 -0.16 5.01
CA PHE A 562 25.31 0.57 4.24
C PHE A 562 23.88 0.11 4.60
N THR A 563 23.66 -1.21 4.59
CA THR A 563 22.39 -1.82 4.98
C THR A 563 21.97 -1.44 6.42
N GLY A 564 22.90 -1.53 7.37
CA GLY A 564 22.67 -1.15 8.78
C GLY A 564 22.33 0.32 8.95
N MET A 565 23.08 1.21 8.32
CA MET A 565 22.86 2.65 8.37
C MET A 565 21.52 3.04 7.75
N SER A 566 21.10 2.39 6.66
CA SER A 566 19.77 2.56 6.10
C SER A 566 18.67 2.15 7.10
N TYR A 567 18.83 1.02 7.82
CA TYR A 567 17.88 0.64 8.87
C TYR A 567 17.89 1.57 10.08
N ILE A 568 19.04 2.13 10.49
CA ILE A 568 19.12 3.15 11.55
C ILE A 568 18.32 4.39 11.15
N ALA A 569 18.54 4.90 9.94
CA ALA A 569 17.83 6.06 9.43
C ALA A 569 16.32 5.78 9.30
N SER A 570 15.95 4.60 8.84
CA SER A 570 14.55 4.17 8.76
C SER A 570 13.88 4.08 10.13
N PHE A 571 14.55 3.48 11.11
CA PHE A 571 14.10 3.41 12.50
C PHE A 571 13.85 4.81 13.06
N ALA A 572 14.77 5.75 12.82
CA ALA A 572 14.63 7.14 13.25
C ALA A 572 13.40 7.81 12.61
N CYS A 573 13.14 7.58 11.31
CA CYS A 573 11.96 8.10 10.63
C CYS A 573 10.66 7.60 11.27
N PHE A 574 10.49 6.29 11.46
CA PHE A 574 9.27 5.74 12.04
C PHE A 574 9.08 6.14 13.52
N LEU A 575 10.17 6.17 14.29
CA LEU A 575 10.14 6.67 15.67
C LEU A 575 9.73 8.14 15.71
N TRP A 576 10.28 8.97 14.83
CA TRP A 576 9.91 10.38 14.74
C TRP A 576 8.42 10.55 14.43
N VAL A 577 7.87 9.83 13.45
CA VAL A 577 6.43 9.92 13.11
C VAL A 577 5.58 9.47 14.29
N ARG A 578 5.94 8.36 14.95
CA ARG A 578 5.22 7.84 16.10
C ARG A 578 5.20 8.82 17.28
N VAL A 579 6.34 9.44 17.58
CA VAL A 579 6.46 10.43 18.66
C VAL A 579 5.76 11.74 18.29
N ARG A 580 5.90 12.20 17.05
CA ARG A 580 5.32 13.48 16.59
C ARG A 580 3.79 13.47 16.59
N ILE A 581 3.18 12.34 16.22
CA ILE A 581 1.73 12.21 16.06
C ILE A 581 1.04 11.70 17.34
N LYS A 582 1.70 10.80 18.10
CA LYS A 582 1.07 10.13 19.26
C LYS A 582 1.86 10.24 20.57
N GLY A 583 2.98 10.96 20.60
CA GLY A 583 3.82 11.16 21.79
C GLY A 583 4.62 9.92 22.20
N TRP A 584 5.32 9.98 23.34
CA TRP A 584 6.21 8.91 23.82
C TRP A 584 5.49 7.74 24.51
N ASN A 585 4.17 7.83 24.74
CA ASN A 585 3.44 6.76 25.41
C ASN A 585 3.19 5.58 24.47
N TRP A 586 4.03 4.54 24.57
CA TRP A 586 3.95 3.32 23.77
C TRP A 586 2.66 2.51 23.96
N LYS A 587 1.93 2.71 25.06
CA LYS A 587 0.62 2.07 25.28
C LYS A 587 -0.47 2.61 24.36
N VAL A 588 -0.27 3.78 23.75
CA VAL A 588 -1.19 4.30 22.73
C VAL A 588 -1.04 3.48 21.46
N ILE A 589 -2.07 2.69 21.19
CA ILE A 589 -2.22 1.91 19.96
C ILE A 589 -2.74 2.87 18.89
N TRP A 590 -1.93 3.10 17.86
CA TRP A 590 -2.31 3.88 16.69
C TRP A 590 -2.51 2.95 15.51
#